data_AF-A0A1I1HLF0-F1
#
_entry.id   AF-A0A1I1HLF0-F1
#
_cell.length_a   1.000
_cell.length_b   1.000
_cell.length_c   1.000
_cell.angle_alpha   90.00
_cell.angle_beta   90.00
_cell.angle_gamma   90.00
#
_symmetry.space_group_name_H-M   'P 1'
#
loop_
_entity.id
_entity.type
_entity.pdbx_description
1 polymer ?
#
loop_
_entity_poly.entity_id
_entity_poly.type
_entity_poly.pdbx_seq_one_letter_code
_entity_poly.pdbx_strand_id
1 'polypeptide(L)'
;MHIPPFDNANAPIVDADDPRVPLNYFNIVKLKAGEAFEYQVPGYETCIVPATGTVDVDIEGARFAALGNRSRDVWDGEPEGVYVPSGARALIVCVSDAAEVFVAGARFDETLDPFDVRADALDVVQYGSDDTKTHRKIKHILGQKQHGKVGRLLVSELFTVGQGGWSGFPSHKHDTDRLPEETRHDETYNFRFRPNHGSGVQMMQRVDNEPGDAYHIVDGSTILIDKGYHPCCVLPGYEMYYFTILGGLSQRPLVQYFQPTHAYQIETIPGIKDMVAKFK
;
A
#
# COMPACT_ATOMS: atom_id res chain seq x y z
N MET A 1 7.16 11.42 9.10
CA MET A 1 7.52 10.71 7.86
C MET A 1 7.86 9.27 8.17
N HIS A 2 9.07 8.98 8.68
CA HIS A 2 9.49 7.61 9.02
C HIS A 2 9.10 7.20 10.44
N ILE A 3 8.46 6.04 10.54
CA ILE A 3 8.21 5.31 11.78
C ILE A 3 9.07 4.04 11.72
N PRO A 4 10.12 3.92 12.57
CA PRO A 4 10.92 2.71 12.67
C PRO A 4 10.06 1.51 13.09
N PRO A 5 10.47 0.26 12.76
CA PRO A 5 9.74 -0.93 13.19
C PRO A 5 9.67 -0.99 14.73
N PHE A 6 8.51 -1.36 15.24
CA PHE A 6 8.26 -1.57 16.66
C PHE A 6 7.13 -2.59 16.84
N ASP A 7 6.98 -3.12 18.04
CA ASP A 7 5.78 -3.86 18.40
C ASP A 7 4.66 -2.86 18.72
N ASN A 8 3.67 -2.77 17.83
CA ASN A 8 2.54 -1.87 17.98
C ASN A 8 1.46 -2.43 18.91
N ALA A 9 1.63 -3.63 19.47
CA ALA A 9 0.64 -4.28 20.34
C ALA A 9 -0.77 -4.30 19.72
N ASN A 10 -0.85 -4.51 18.40
CA ASN A 10 -2.05 -4.45 17.57
C ASN A 10 -2.81 -3.10 17.60
N ALA A 11 -2.22 -2.03 18.13
CA ALA A 11 -2.73 -0.66 18.03
C ALA A 11 -2.33 -0.02 16.68
N PRO A 12 -3.15 0.90 16.13
CA PRO A 12 -2.87 1.52 14.84
C PRO A 12 -1.49 2.20 14.81
N ILE A 13 -0.75 1.97 13.73
CA ILE A 13 0.53 2.64 13.44
C ILE A 13 0.27 4.05 12.89
N VAL A 14 -0.78 4.17 12.07
CA VAL A 14 -1.35 5.43 11.60
C VAL A 14 -2.83 5.39 11.99
N ASP A 15 -3.19 6.18 12.99
CA ASP A 15 -4.57 6.23 13.48
C ASP A 15 -5.43 7.18 12.64
N ALA A 16 -6.74 7.11 12.83
CA ALA A 16 -7.68 8.05 12.23
C ALA A 16 -7.26 9.50 12.56
N ASP A 17 -7.36 10.37 11.56
CA ASP A 17 -7.02 11.79 11.63
C ASP A 17 -5.54 12.06 12.00
N ASP A 18 -4.62 11.15 11.63
CA ASP A 18 -3.18 11.40 11.76
C ASP A 18 -2.83 12.75 11.12
N PRO A 19 -2.13 13.66 11.81
CA PRO A 19 -1.91 15.02 11.34
C PRO A 19 -1.03 15.13 10.09
N ARG A 20 -0.37 14.04 9.68
CA ARG A 20 0.53 13.99 8.52
C ARG A 20 -0.14 13.40 7.29
N VAL A 21 -1.03 12.43 7.48
CA VAL A 21 -1.78 11.72 6.43
C VAL A 21 -3.24 11.51 6.85
N PRO A 22 -4.00 12.60 7.07
CA PRO A 22 -5.36 12.54 7.64
C PRO A 22 -6.39 11.82 6.75
N LEU A 23 -6.02 11.39 5.55
CA LEU A 23 -6.87 10.56 4.70
C LEU A 23 -6.60 9.07 4.85
N ASN A 24 -5.53 8.65 5.54
CA ASN A 24 -5.14 7.25 5.66
C ASN A 24 -5.28 6.72 7.09
N TYR A 25 -5.52 5.41 7.17
CA TYR A 25 -5.42 4.60 8.39
C TYR A 25 -4.52 3.39 8.10
N PHE A 26 -3.72 2.97 9.08
CA PHE A 26 -2.91 1.77 8.95
C PHE A 26 -2.67 1.07 10.29
N ASN A 27 -2.96 -0.22 10.33
CA ASN A 27 -2.60 -1.09 11.44
C ASN A 27 -1.95 -2.39 10.94
N ILE A 28 -1.07 -2.96 11.75
CA ILE A 28 -0.55 -4.31 11.60
C ILE A 28 -1.03 -5.11 12.81
N VAL A 29 -1.79 -6.16 12.55
CA VAL A 29 -2.36 -7.03 13.58
C VAL A 29 -1.68 -8.38 13.50
N LYS A 30 -1.10 -8.84 14.61
CA LYS A 30 -0.48 -10.16 14.75
C LYS A 30 -1.36 -11.03 15.64
N LEU A 31 -1.69 -12.22 15.14
CA LEU A 31 -2.57 -13.19 15.81
C LEU A 31 -1.95 -14.59 15.76
N LYS A 32 -2.25 -15.40 16.77
CA LYS A 32 -2.04 -16.86 16.79
C LYS A 32 -3.34 -17.59 16.52
N ALA A 33 -3.26 -18.88 16.18
CA ALA A 33 -4.41 -19.74 15.95
C ALA A 33 -5.52 -19.56 17.00
N GLY A 34 -6.73 -19.23 16.53
CA GLY A 34 -7.92 -19.02 17.35
C GLY A 34 -7.99 -17.66 18.06
N GLU A 35 -6.93 -16.85 18.04
CA GLU A 35 -7.01 -15.46 18.51
C GLU A 35 -7.86 -14.62 17.56
N ALA A 36 -8.56 -13.66 18.16
CA ALA A 36 -9.49 -12.79 17.47
C ALA A 36 -9.11 -11.33 17.72
N PHE A 37 -9.23 -10.50 16.69
CA PHE A 37 -9.08 -9.06 16.78
C PHE A 37 -10.29 -8.39 16.16
N GLU A 38 -10.91 -7.50 16.92
CA GLU A 38 -12.06 -6.74 16.49
C GLU A 38 -11.72 -5.27 16.44
N TYR A 39 -12.20 -4.60 15.39
CA TYR A 39 -12.02 -3.17 15.26
C TYR A 39 -13.19 -2.50 14.53
N GLN A 40 -13.25 -1.18 14.68
CA GLN A 40 -14.13 -0.29 13.96
C GLN A 40 -13.42 1.05 13.82
N VAL A 41 -13.43 1.65 12.63
CA VAL A 41 -12.82 2.96 12.38
C VAL A 41 -13.88 3.90 11.82
N PRO A 42 -14.61 4.66 12.66
CA PRO A 42 -15.64 5.58 12.18
C PRO A 42 -15.09 6.59 11.16
N GLY A 43 -15.81 6.78 10.05
CA GLY A 43 -15.41 7.73 8.99
C GLY A 43 -14.33 7.21 8.04
N TYR A 44 -13.85 5.98 8.22
CA TYR A 44 -12.87 5.34 7.36
C TYR A 44 -13.41 4.01 6.84
N GLU A 45 -13.33 3.82 5.53
CA GLU A 45 -13.40 2.48 4.94
C GLU A 45 -12.03 1.80 5.12
N THR A 46 -12.03 0.47 5.22
CA THR A 46 -10.78 -0.29 5.41
C THR A 46 -10.66 -1.49 4.48
N CYS A 47 -9.47 -2.04 4.38
CA CYS A 47 -9.17 -3.27 3.68
C CYS A 47 -8.28 -4.14 4.56
N ILE A 48 -8.75 -5.35 4.87
CA ILE A 48 -8.01 -6.34 5.66
C ILE A 48 -7.26 -7.23 4.67
N VAL A 49 -5.93 -7.29 4.81
CA VAL A 49 -5.02 -8.00 3.90
C VAL A 49 -4.06 -8.85 4.73
N PRO A 50 -4.22 -10.18 4.76
CA PRO A 50 -3.24 -11.07 5.37
C PRO A 50 -1.90 -11.00 4.62
N ALA A 51 -0.89 -10.44 5.27
CA ALA A 51 0.48 -10.42 4.75
C ALA A 51 1.10 -11.83 4.82
N THR A 52 0.79 -12.55 5.91
CA THR A 52 1.06 -13.97 6.11
C THR A 52 -0.07 -14.60 6.93
N GLY A 53 -0.21 -15.91 6.83
CA GLY A 53 -1.26 -16.68 7.49
C GLY A 53 -2.60 -16.61 6.78
N THR A 54 -3.59 -17.22 7.42
CA THR A 54 -4.97 -17.33 6.94
C THR A 54 -5.91 -16.93 8.07
N VAL A 55 -6.91 -16.10 7.74
CA VAL A 55 -7.90 -15.59 8.69
C VAL A 55 -9.33 -15.76 8.16
N ASP A 56 -10.28 -15.90 9.06
CA ASP A 56 -11.70 -15.70 8.78
C ASP A 56 -12.06 -14.26 9.17
N VAL A 57 -12.86 -13.60 8.34
CA VAL A 57 -13.34 -12.23 8.59
C VAL A 57 -14.87 -12.22 8.63
N ASP A 58 -15.44 -11.61 9.68
CA ASP A 58 -16.87 -11.28 9.78
C ASP A 58 -17.03 -9.76 9.81
N ILE A 59 -17.83 -9.22 8.89
CA ILE A 59 -18.14 -7.79 8.77
C ILE A 59 -19.65 -7.65 8.95
N GLU A 60 -20.07 -7.28 10.16
CA GLU A 60 -21.48 -7.14 10.52
C GLU A 60 -22.37 -8.33 10.09
N GLY A 61 -21.85 -9.56 10.19
CA GLY A 61 -22.52 -10.80 9.81
C GLY A 61 -22.24 -11.29 8.38
N ALA A 62 -21.60 -10.49 7.53
CA ALA A 62 -21.07 -10.95 6.24
C ALA A 62 -19.73 -11.68 6.44
N ARG A 63 -19.67 -12.96 6.05
CA ARG A 63 -18.53 -13.84 6.35
C ARG A 63 -17.65 -14.10 5.13
N PHE A 64 -16.36 -13.92 5.31
CA PHE A 64 -15.30 -14.19 4.34
C PHE A 64 -14.31 -15.16 4.97
N ALA A 65 -14.47 -16.44 4.65
CA ALA A 65 -13.65 -17.50 5.24
C ALA A 65 -12.30 -17.66 4.50
N ALA A 66 -11.30 -18.17 5.22
CA ALA A 66 -10.00 -18.58 4.71
C ALA A 66 -9.34 -17.53 3.80
N LEU A 67 -9.32 -16.27 4.24
CA LEU A 67 -8.62 -15.17 3.58
C LEU A 67 -7.12 -15.28 3.84
N GLY A 68 -6.33 -15.25 2.76
CA GLY A 68 -4.87 -15.34 2.83
C GLY A 68 -4.34 -16.75 2.57
N ASN A 69 -3.32 -16.82 1.72
CA ASN A 69 -2.70 -18.07 1.24
C ASN A 69 -1.18 -18.13 1.43
N ARG A 70 -0.60 -17.10 2.05
CA ARG A 70 0.85 -16.95 2.27
C ARG A 70 1.26 -17.54 3.60
N SER A 71 2.38 -18.25 3.65
CA SER A 71 2.81 -18.94 4.86
C SER A 71 4.06 -18.31 5.48
N ARG A 72 5.08 -18.04 4.66
CA ARG A 72 6.40 -17.63 5.12
C ARG A 72 6.58 -16.12 5.09
N ASP A 73 6.20 -15.49 3.99
CA ASP A 73 6.46 -14.07 3.72
C ASP A 73 5.61 -13.57 2.54
N VAL A 74 5.65 -12.27 2.28
CA VAL A 74 4.86 -11.61 1.22
C VAL A 74 5.17 -12.07 -0.22
N TRP A 75 6.26 -12.82 -0.45
CA TRP A 75 6.64 -13.29 -1.78
C TRP A 75 6.24 -14.75 -2.06
N ASP A 76 5.77 -15.51 -1.06
CA ASP A 76 5.46 -16.94 -1.24
C ASP A 76 4.06 -17.21 -1.82
N GLY A 77 3.27 -16.16 -2.06
CA GLY A 77 1.92 -16.27 -2.62
C GLY A 77 1.33 -14.95 -3.11
N GLU A 78 0.08 -15.01 -3.55
CA GLU A 78 -0.68 -13.87 -4.04
C GLU A 78 -1.50 -13.24 -2.89
N PRO A 79 -1.59 -11.91 -2.82
CA PRO A 79 -2.36 -11.29 -1.75
C PRO A 79 -3.84 -11.56 -1.93
N GLU A 80 -4.55 -11.61 -0.81
CA GLU A 80 -5.99 -11.52 -0.80
C GLU A 80 -6.39 -10.39 0.15
N GLY A 81 -7.57 -9.82 -0.06
CA GLY A 81 -8.06 -8.80 0.84
C GLY A 81 -9.58 -8.78 0.89
N VAL A 82 -10.12 -8.19 1.95
CA VAL A 82 -11.56 -7.92 2.06
C VAL A 82 -11.77 -6.44 2.32
N TYR A 83 -12.66 -5.83 1.55
CA TYR A 83 -13.11 -4.47 1.74
C TYR A 83 -14.14 -4.41 2.87
N VAL A 84 -13.93 -3.47 3.79
CA VAL A 84 -14.77 -3.19 4.94
C VAL A 84 -15.37 -1.79 4.76
N PRO A 85 -16.71 -1.66 4.69
CA PRO A 85 -17.38 -0.38 4.52
C PRO A 85 -17.05 0.63 5.62
N SER A 86 -17.23 1.91 5.32
CA SER A 86 -16.90 2.98 6.26
C SER A 86 -17.59 2.81 7.61
N GLY A 87 -16.79 2.78 8.68
CA GLY A 87 -17.28 2.64 10.05
C GLY A 87 -17.91 1.28 10.38
N ALA A 88 -17.86 0.27 9.51
CA ALA A 88 -18.38 -1.06 9.83
C ALA A 88 -17.50 -1.77 10.88
N ARG A 89 -18.13 -2.57 11.74
CA ARG A 89 -17.41 -3.42 12.71
C ARG A 89 -16.92 -4.69 12.02
N ALA A 90 -15.62 -4.98 12.13
CA ALA A 90 -14.99 -6.16 11.57
C ALA A 90 -14.31 -6.99 12.65
N LEU A 91 -14.46 -8.31 12.56
CA LEU A 91 -13.83 -9.32 13.40
C LEU A 91 -12.92 -10.19 12.53
N ILE A 92 -11.63 -10.25 12.90
CA ILE A 92 -10.61 -11.10 12.27
C ILE A 92 -10.30 -12.25 13.22
N VAL A 93 -10.37 -13.49 12.75
CA VAL A 93 -10.01 -14.68 13.53
C VAL A 93 -8.92 -15.46 12.81
N CYS A 94 -7.81 -15.74 13.49
CA CYS A 94 -6.69 -16.48 12.89
C CYS A 94 -7.00 -17.98 12.78
N VAL A 95 -6.88 -18.53 11.57
CA VAL A 95 -7.12 -19.95 11.26
C VAL A 95 -5.81 -20.73 11.20
N SER A 96 -4.74 -20.10 10.69
CA SER A 96 -3.39 -20.68 10.68
C SER A 96 -2.71 -20.58 12.06
N ASP A 97 -1.54 -21.21 12.20
CA ASP A 97 -0.73 -21.16 13.43
C ASP A 97 -0.45 -19.72 13.91
N ALA A 98 -0.16 -18.83 12.96
CA ALA A 98 -0.05 -17.40 13.15
C ALA A 98 -0.46 -16.65 11.86
N ALA A 99 -0.82 -15.38 12.01
CA ALA A 99 -1.09 -14.45 10.91
C ALA A 99 -0.55 -13.06 11.25
N GLU A 100 0.03 -12.40 10.24
CA GLU A 100 0.27 -10.96 10.24
C GLU A 100 -0.68 -10.33 9.22
N VAL A 101 -1.55 -9.43 9.68
CA VAL A 101 -2.64 -8.86 8.89
C VAL A 101 -2.48 -7.35 8.83
N PHE A 102 -2.48 -6.81 7.62
CA PHE A 102 -2.50 -5.37 7.36
C PHE A 102 -3.94 -4.88 7.28
N VAL A 103 -4.26 -3.84 8.03
CA VAL A 103 -5.53 -3.12 7.92
C VAL A 103 -5.23 -1.75 7.34
N ALA A 104 -5.45 -1.60 6.04
CA ALA A 104 -5.37 -0.33 5.34
C ALA A 104 -6.68 0.41 5.45
N GLY A 105 -6.68 1.74 5.50
CA GLY A 105 -7.93 2.49 5.41
C GLY A 105 -7.77 3.84 4.75
N ALA A 106 -8.90 4.36 4.27
CA ALA A 106 -9.00 5.73 3.80
C ALA A 106 -10.27 6.39 4.31
N ARG A 107 -10.23 7.72 4.48
CA ARG A 107 -11.39 8.49 4.88
C ARG A 107 -12.46 8.46 3.78
N PHE A 108 -13.68 8.08 4.16
CA PHE A 108 -14.82 8.01 3.26
C PHE A 108 -16.11 8.07 4.07
N ASP A 109 -17.03 8.97 3.71
CA ASP A 109 -18.21 9.26 4.54
C ASP A 109 -19.47 8.48 4.12
N GLU A 110 -19.42 7.76 2.99
CA GLU A 110 -20.51 6.91 2.51
C GLU A 110 -20.27 5.44 2.83
N THR A 111 -21.33 4.63 2.75
CA THR A 111 -21.27 3.20 3.01
C THR A 111 -21.51 2.42 1.71
N LEU A 112 -20.71 1.38 1.51
CA LEU A 112 -20.80 0.44 0.38
C LEU A 112 -20.97 -0.99 0.93
N ASP A 113 -21.02 -1.99 0.07
CA ASP A 113 -21.13 -3.40 0.48
C ASP A 113 -19.74 -4.03 0.68
N PRO A 114 -19.55 -4.89 1.70
CA PRO A 114 -18.31 -5.63 1.87
C PRO A 114 -18.13 -6.66 0.74
N PHE A 115 -16.88 -6.88 0.32
CA PHE A 115 -16.52 -7.90 -0.68
C PHE A 115 -15.06 -8.31 -0.53
N ASP A 116 -14.71 -9.52 -0.98
CA ASP A 116 -13.32 -9.98 -1.02
C ASP A 116 -12.71 -9.93 -2.43
N VAL A 117 -11.39 -9.83 -2.46
CA VAL A 117 -10.54 -9.95 -3.63
C VAL A 117 -9.61 -11.12 -3.38
N ARG A 118 -9.80 -12.18 -4.17
CA ARG A 118 -9.01 -13.40 -4.12
C ARG A 118 -7.92 -13.38 -5.19
N ALA A 119 -6.99 -14.33 -5.09
CA ALA A 119 -5.81 -14.40 -5.96
C ALA A 119 -6.15 -14.36 -7.46
N ASP A 120 -7.26 -14.97 -7.88
CA ASP A 120 -7.72 -15.02 -9.27
C ASP A 120 -8.36 -13.71 -9.77
N ALA A 121 -8.78 -12.83 -8.85
CA ALA A 121 -9.39 -11.54 -9.15
C ALA A 121 -8.38 -10.38 -9.22
N LEU A 122 -7.13 -10.60 -8.82
CA LEU A 122 -6.10 -9.57 -8.77
C LEU A 122 -5.83 -8.93 -10.14
N ASP A 123 -5.44 -7.65 -10.11
CA ASP A 123 -4.87 -6.97 -11.27
C ASP A 123 -3.36 -6.82 -11.06
N VAL A 124 -2.59 -7.47 -11.93
CA VAL A 124 -1.13 -7.51 -11.83
C VAL A 124 -0.51 -6.73 -12.97
N VAL A 125 0.40 -5.84 -12.62
CA VAL A 125 1.15 -5.00 -13.56
C VAL A 125 2.63 -5.24 -13.33
N GLN A 126 3.38 -5.51 -14.39
CA GLN A 126 4.83 -5.62 -14.32
C GLN A 126 5.48 -4.84 -15.46
N TYR A 127 6.46 -4.01 -15.14
CA TYR A 127 7.06 -3.06 -16.07
C TYR A 127 8.47 -2.66 -15.62
N GLY A 128 9.14 -1.83 -16.41
CA GLY A 128 10.54 -1.50 -16.23
C GLY A 128 11.45 -2.69 -16.54
N SER A 129 12.72 -2.58 -16.17
CA SER A 129 13.72 -3.62 -16.42
C SER A 129 14.88 -3.54 -15.43
N ASP A 130 15.66 -4.62 -15.35
CA ASP A 130 16.86 -4.67 -14.52
C ASP A 130 17.96 -3.75 -15.06
N ASP A 131 17.97 -3.51 -16.38
CA ASP A 131 18.90 -2.58 -17.06
C ASP A 131 18.61 -1.13 -16.68
N THR A 132 17.32 -0.75 -16.65
CA THR A 132 16.88 0.58 -16.20
C THR A 132 16.85 0.70 -14.68
N LYS A 133 17.06 -0.40 -13.94
CA LYS A 133 16.89 -0.50 -12.49
C LYS A 133 15.50 -0.09 -12.00
N THR A 134 14.48 -0.15 -12.84
CA THR A 134 13.09 0.24 -12.52
C THR A 134 12.11 -0.92 -12.63
N HIS A 135 12.62 -2.16 -12.62
CA HIS A 135 11.80 -3.35 -12.72
C HIS A 135 10.88 -3.49 -11.50
N ARG A 136 9.58 -3.46 -11.76
CA ARG A 136 8.56 -3.44 -10.72
C ARG A 136 7.40 -4.34 -11.06
N LYS A 137 6.89 -5.00 -10.02
CA LYS A 137 5.64 -5.76 -10.06
C LYS A 137 4.69 -5.18 -9.03
N ILE A 138 3.50 -4.80 -9.49
CA ILE A 138 2.42 -4.25 -8.68
C ILE A 138 1.26 -5.24 -8.70
N LYS A 139 0.72 -5.54 -7.53
CA LYS A 139 -0.48 -6.35 -7.35
C LYS A 139 -1.54 -5.47 -6.71
N HIS A 140 -2.54 -5.06 -7.48
CA HIS A 140 -3.62 -4.23 -6.97
C HIS A 140 -4.67 -5.11 -6.29
N ILE A 141 -4.86 -4.89 -5.00
CA ILE A 141 -5.92 -5.54 -4.21
C ILE A 141 -7.21 -4.74 -4.40
N LEU A 142 -7.18 -3.44 -4.06
CA LEU A 142 -8.24 -2.50 -4.36
C LEU A 142 -7.75 -1.54 -5.46
N GLY A 143 -7.83 -1.99 -6.71
CA GLY A 143 -7.36 -1.26 -7.89
C GLY A 143 -8.49 -0.71 -8.76
N GLN A 144 -8.23 -0.55 -10.05
CA GLN A 144 -9.20 -0.10 -11.04
C GLN A 144 -10.37 -1.07 -11.22
N LYS A 145 -10.14 -2.39 -11.13
CA LYS A 145 -11.17 -3.43 -11.27
C LYS A 145 -12.31 -3.32 -10.24
N GLN A 146 -12.07 -2.67 -9.10
CA GLN A 146 -13.02 -2.48 -8.01
C GLN A 146 -13.70 -1.09 -8.05
N HIS A 147 -13.57 -0.36 -9.15
CA HIS A 147 -14.24 0.92 -9.35
C HIS A 147 -15.76 0.80 -9.08
N GLY A 148 -16.31 1.75 -8.32
CA GLY A 148 -17.73 1.76 -7.93
C GLY A 148 -18.11 0.82 -6.78
N LYS A 149 -17.18 -0.01 -6.30
CA LYS A 149 -17.37 -0.86 -5.09
C LYS A 149 -16.56 -0.41 -3.88
N VAL A 150 -15.64 0.54 -4.09
CA VAL A 150 -14.74 1.11 -3.08
C VAL A 150 -14.84 2.63 -3.17
N GLY A 151 -14.79 3.33 -2.03
CA GLY A 151 -14.91 4.78 -1.94
C GLY A 151 -13.71 5.53 -2.51
N ARG A 152 -12.74 5.86 -1.66
CA ARG A 152 -11.51 6.64 -1.96
C ARG A 152 -10.22 5.85 -1.75
N LEU A 153 -10.31 4.66 -1.18
CA LEU A 153 -9.19 3.78 -0.88
C LEU A 153 -8.63 3.09 -2.13
N LEU A 154 -7.31 3.12 -2.28
CA LEU A 154 -6.54 2.23 -3.14
C LEU A 154 -5.54 1.45 -2.29
N VAL A 155 -5.44 0.14 -2.52
CA VAL A 155 -4.53 -0.75 -1.80
C VAL A 155 -3.78 -1.60 -2.79
N SER A 156 -2.45 -1.58 -2.71
CA SER A 156 -1.58 -2.32 -3.62
C SER A 156 -0.35 -2.85 -2.91
N GLU A 157 0.18 -3.94 -3.43
CA GLU A 157 1.50 -4.45 -3.07
C GLU A 157 2.49 -4.22 -4.18
N LEU A 158 3.65 -3.66 -3.85
CA LEU A 158 4.68 -3.35 -4.83
C LEU A 158 5.95 -4.11 -4.47
N PHE A 159 6.54 -4.69 -5.51
CA PHE A 159 7.81 -5.41 -5.44
C PHE A 159 8.78 -4.70 -6.37
N THR A 160 9.89 -4.23 -5.83
CA THR A 160 11.07 -3.94 -6.64
C THR A 160 11.65 -5.28 -7.05
N VAL A 161 11.51 -5.63 -8.32
CA VAL A 161 11.94 -6.91 -8.86
C VAL A 161 13.46 -6.90 -8.99
N GLY A 162 14.09 -8.01 -8.60
CA GLY A 162 15.55 -8.11 -8.55
C GLY A 162 16.15 -7.43 -7.31
N GLN A 163 17.47 -7.23 -7.33
CA GLN A 163 18.23 -6.66 -6.22
C GLN A 163 18.88 -5.32 -6.61
N GLY A 164 18.86 -4.34 -5.70
CA GLY A 164 19.46 -3.02 -5.94
C GLY A 164 18.69 -2.12 -6.92
N GLY A 165 17.37 -2.28 -7.03
CA GLY A 165 16.50 -1.51 -7.92
C GLY A 165 15.87 -0.26 -7.29
N TRP A 166 15.11 0.46 -8.11
CA TRP A 166 14.38 1.68 -7.78
C TRP A 166 12.87 1.49 -7.95
N SER A 167 12.12 2.14 -7.07
CA SER A 167 10.69 2.33 -7.17
C SER A 167 10.28 3.78 -6.92
N GLY A 168 9.01 4.09 -7.18
CA GLY A 168 8.51 5.46 -7.24
C GLY A 168 9.17 6.28 -8.36
N PHE A 169 9.78 5.63 -9.36
CA PHE A 169 10.59 6.29 -10.39
C PHE A 169 10.02 6.10 -11.83
N PRO A 170 9.96 7.14 -12.68
CA PRO A 170 10.38 8.51 -12.45
C PRO A 170 9.58 9.13 -11.32
N SER A 171 10.30 9.96 -10.58
CA SER A 171 9.84 10.61 -9.36
C SER A 171 8.51 11.31 -9.61
N HIS A 172 7.52 11.12 -8.74
CA HIS A 172 6.19 11.70 -8.88
C HIS A 172 5.59 12.06 -7.53
N LYS A 173 4.56 12.89 -7.55
CA LYS A 173 3.77 13.32 -6.39
C LYS A 173 2.27 13.30 -6.72
N HIS A 174 1.45 13.36 -5.69
CA HIS A 174 -0.01 13.49 -5.74
C HIS A 174 -0.45 14.28 -4.52
N ASP A 175 0.14 15.45 -4.35
CA ASP A 175 0.07 16.26 -3.15
C ASP A 175 -0.81 17.51 -3.31
N THR A 176 -1.38 17.71 -4.49
CA THR A 176 -2.19 18.88 -4.83
C THR A 176 -3.40 18.45 -5.65
N ASP A 177 -4.56 19.03 -5.36
CA ASP A 177 -5.76 18.82 -6.18
C ASP A 177 -5.75 19.80 -7.37
N ARG A 178 -4.91 19.50 -8.37
CA ARG A 178 -4.72 20.30 -9.59
C ARG A 178 -5.34 19.54 -10.76
N LEU A 179 -6.67 19.52 -10.80
CA LEU A 179 -7.39 18.73 -11.79
C LEU A 179 -7.39 19.39 -13.18
N PRO A 180 -7.20 18.62 -14.27
CA PRO A 180 -7.04 17.16 -14.33
C PRO A 180 -5.59 16.64 -14.24
N GLU A 181 -4.60 17.50 -14.01
CA GLU A 181 -3.17 17.16 -14.08
C GLU A 181 -2.64 16.37 -12.87
N GLU A 182 -3.26 16.50 -11.70
CA GLU A 182 -2.85 15.88 -10.45
C GLU A 182 -4.04 15.73 -9.50
N THR A 183 -4.16 14.57 -8.87
CA THR A 183 -5.10 14.37 -7.76
C THR A 183 -4.39 14.42 -6.43
N ARG A 184 -5.07 14.90 -5.39
CA ARG A 184 -4.54 14.87 -4.02
C ARG A 184 -4.83 13.53 -3.35
N HIS A 185 -3.78 12.82 -2.98
CA HIS A 185 -3.84 11.59 -2.19
C HIS A 185 -2.80 11.64 -1.08
N ASP A 186 -3.19 11.23 0.12
CA ASP A 186 -2.21 10.83 1.13
C ASP A 186 -1.75 9.42 0.84
N GLU A 187 -0.46 9.13 1.10
CA GLU A 187 0.10 7.82 0.86
C GLU A 187 0.87 7.29 2.07
N THR A 188 0.78 5.99 2.29
CA THR A 188 1.49 5.32 3.39
C THR A 188 2.08 4.02 2.90
N TYR A 189 3.37 3.82 3.19
CA TYR A 189 4.13 2.62 2.87
C TYR A 189 4.51 1.85 4.10
N ASN A 190 4.48 0.52 4.02
CA ASN A 190 5.11 -0.37 4.99
C ASN A 190 6.01 -1.38 4.27
N PHE A 191 7.28 -1.45 4.68
CA PHE A 191 8.33 -2.13 3.92
C PHE A 191 8.64 -3.53 4.45
N ARG A 192 8.98 -4.44 3.55
CA ARG A 192 9.63 -5.73 3.84
C ARG A 192 10.85 -5.91 2.94
N PHE A 193 11.84 -6.65 3.43
CA PHE A 193 13.05 -6.96 2.67
C PHE A 193 13.31 -8.46 2.61
N ARG A 194 13.97 -8.89 1.53
CA ARG A 194 14.48 -10.25 1.42
C ARG A 194 15.97 -10.24 1.06
N PRO A 195 16.83 -10.86 1.88
CA PRO A 195 16.57 -11.30 3.26
C PRO A 195 16.05 -10.18 4.19
N ASN A 196 15.43 -10.54 5.31
CA ASN A 196 14.77 -9.61 6.23
C ASN A 196 15.70 -8.65 6.99
N HIS A 197 17.02 -8.82 6.88
CA HIS A 197 18.01 -7.84 7.34
C HIS A 197 18.45 -6.87 6.23
N GLY A 198 17.79 -6.92 5.07
CA GLY A 198 17.97 -5.96 3.99
C GLY A 198 17.48 -4.56 4.38
N SER A 199 17.83 -3.59 3.55
CA SER A 199 17.40 -2.20 3.74
C SER A 199 17.45 -1.40 2.44
N GLY A 200 16.94 -0.18 2.49
CA GLY A 200 16.88 0.75 1.37
C GLY A 200 16.89 2.20 1.83
N VAL A 201 16.62 3.10 0.89
CA VAL A 201 16.46 4.53 1.16
C VAL A 201 15.15 5.00 0.55
N GLN A 202 14.31 5.65 1.35
CA GLN A 202 13.18 6.44 0.87
C GLN A 202 13.62 7.90 0.77
N MET A 203 13.51 8.49 -0.42
CA MET A 203 13.77 9.92 -0.60
C MET A 203 12.47 10.71 -0.60
N MET A 204 12.56 11.98 -0.21
CA MET A 204 11.43 12.90 -0.17
C MET A 204 11.84 14.31 -0.64
N GLN A 205 11.55 14.64 -1.89
CA GLN A 205 11.85 15.96 -2.47
C GLN A 205 10.59 16.82 -2.53
N ARG A 206 10.59 17.95 -1.82
CA ARG A 206 9.41 18.84 -1.76
C ARG A 206 9.32 19.78 -2.96
N VAL A 207 10.46 20.14 -3.52
CA VAL A 207 10.60 21.10 -4.62
C VAL A 207 11.47 20.47 -5.70
N ASP A 208 11.11 20.70 -6.96
CA ASP A 208 11.86 20.16 -8.10
C ASP A 208 13.31 20.70 -8.10
N ASN A 209 14.29 19.82 -8.32
CA ASN A 209 15.74 20.12 -8.30
C ASN A 209 16.32 20.68 -6.99
N GLU A 210 15.58 20.65 -5.88
CA GLU A 210 16.14 20.94 -4.56
C GLU A 210 16.40 19.67 -3.76
N PRO A 211 17.44 19.64 -2.91
CA PRO A 211 17.67 18.52 -2.00
C PRO A 211 16.46 18.25 -1.12
N GLY A 212 16.16 16.97 -0.92
CA GLY A 212 15.12 16.48 -0.04
C GLY A 212 15.65 15.74 1.16
N ASP A 213 14.73 15.16 1.94
CA ASP A 213 15.09 14.23 3.01
C ASP A 213 15.39 12.84 2.45
N ALA A 214 16.25 12.09 3.13
CA ALA A 214 16.52 10.69 2.85
C ALA A 214 16.42 9.88 4.15
N TYR A 215 15.57 8.86 4.14
CA TYR A 215 15.31 8.00 5.28
C TYR A 215 15.84 6.60 5.02
N HIS A 216 16.68 6.09 5.92
CA HIS A 216 17.10 4.69 5.90
C HIS A 216 15.93 3.81 6.34
N ILE A 217 15.47 2.93 5.45
CA ILE A 217 14.34 2.04 5.68
C ILE A 217 14.84 0.60 5.85
N VAL A 218 14.36 -0.05 6.91
CA VAL A 218 14.63 -1.46 7.25
C VAL A 218 13.31 -2.25 7.32
N ASP A 219 13.39 -3.57 7.43
CA ASP A 219 12.20 -4.43 7.52
C ASP A 219 11.23 -3.97 8.62
N GLY A 220 9.95 -3.82 8.25
CA GLY A 220 8.91 -3.29 9.14
C GLY A 220 8.80 -1.77 9.21
N SER A 221 9.68 -1.00 8.55
CA SER A 221 9.58 0.46 8.52
C SER A 221 8.27 0.94 7.88
N THR A 222 7.69 2.01 8.40
CA THR A 222 6.54 2.70 7.80
C THR A 222 6.93 4.12 7.39
N ILE A 223 6.55 4.54 6.18
CA ILE A 223 6.70 5.92 5.70
C ILE A 223 5.32 6.50 5.44
N LEU A 224 5.05 7.66 6.02
CA LEU A 224 3.88 8.48 5.74
C LEU A 224 4.32 9.55 4.74
N ILE A 225 3.64 9.66 3.61
CA ILE A 225 3.97 10.59 2.52
C ILE A 225 2.91 11.69 2.53
N ASP A 226 3.27 12.83 3.10
CA ASP A 226 2.40 14.00 3.22
C ASP A 226 2.42 14.88 1.94
N LYS A 227 3.55 14.99 1.24
CA LYS A 227 3.67 15.78 -0.01
C LYS A 227 4.98 15.49 -0.77
N GLY A 228 5.16 16.08 -1.94
CA GLY A 228 6.43 16.01 -2.67
C GLY A 228 6.71 14.67 -3.35
N TYR A 229 7.82 14.62 -4.05
CA TYR A 229 8.25 13.48 -4.85
C TYR A 229 8.96 12.43 -4.01
N HIS A 230 8.60 11.16 -4.19
CA HIS A 230 8.93 10.12 -3.21
C HIS A 230 9.47 8.80 -3.81
N PRO A 231 10.56 8.82 -4.60
CA PRO A 231 11.20 7.61 -5.06
C PRO A 231 11.90 6.89 -3.89
N CYS A 232 12.02 5.58 -4.00
CA CYS A 232 12.79 4.75 -3.07
C CYS A 232 13.70 3.78 -3.81
N CYS A 233 14.80 3.40 -3.18
CA CYS A 233 15.72 2.39 -3.70
C CYS A 233 16.05 1.36 -2.63
N VAL A 234 16.31 0.15 -3.09
CA VAL A 234 16.80 -0.92 -2.23
C VAL A 234 18.32 -1.00 -2.34
N LEU A 235 19.01 -1.32 -1.24
CA LEU A 235 20.46 -1.52 -1.29
C LEU A 235 20.82 -2.76 -2.13
N PRO A 236 22.04 -2.80 -2.71
CA PRO A 236 22.49 -3.96 -3.47
C PRO A 236 22.42 -5.26 -2.66
N GLY A 237 21.99 -6.35 -3.30
CA GLY A 237 21.89 -7.67 -2.66
C GLY A 237 20.55 -7.97 -1.97
N TYR A 238 19.62 -7.01 -1.93
CA TYR A 238 18.30 -7.21 -1.30
C TYR A 238 17.15 -6.96 -2.29
N GLU A 239 16.09 -7.75 -2.15
CA GLU A 239 14.78 -7.45 -2.75
C GLU A 239 13.97 -6.58 -1.77
N MET A 240 13.09 -5.74 -2.30
CA MET A 240 12.22 -4.86 -1.51
C MET A 240 10.77 -5.04 -1.91
N TYR A 241 9.93 -5.20 -0.89
CA TYR A 241 8.48 -5.14 -0.96
C TYR A 241 8.01 -3.92 -0.18
N TYR A 242 6.92 -3.31 -0.63
CA TYR A 242 6.18 -2.40 0.21
C TYR A 242 4.67 -2.44 -0.08
N PHE A 243 3.92 -2.39 1.01
CA PHE A 243 2.47 -2.27 1.01
C PHE A 243 2.10 -0.79 0.88
N THR A 244 1.23 -0.46 -0.06
CA THR A 244 0.83 0.91 -0.37
C THR A 244 -0.63 1.15 -0.10
N ILE A 245 -0.89 2.22 0.65
CA ILE A 245 -2.22 2.72 0.98
C ILE A 245 -2.31 4.13 0.44
N LEU A 246 -3.32 4.39 -0.39
CA LEU A 246 -3.63 5.72 -0.91
C LEU A 246 -5.08 6.07 -0.57
N GLY A 247 -5.27 7.23 0.06
CA GLY A 247 -6.56 7.81 0.35
C GLY A 247 -6.74 9.10 -0.45
N GLY A 248 -7.69 9.11 -1.38
CA GLY A 248 -7.98 10.30 -2.20
C GLY A 248 -8.73 11.39 -1.43
N LEU A 249 -8.42 12.66 -1.68
CA LEU A 249 -9.10 13.79 -1.05
C LEU A 249 -10.47 14.07 -1.70
N SER A 250 -10.45 14.34 -3.00
CA SER A 250 -11.62 14.77 -3.79
C SER A 250 -12.22 13.62 -4.61
N GLN A 251 -11.37 12.67 -5.03
CA GLN A 251 -11.75 11.53 -5.87
C GLN A 251 -10.82 10.34 -5.65
N ARG A 252 -11.28 9.15 -6.07
CA ARG A 252 -10.51 7.90 -5.97
C ARG A 252 -9.40 7.76 -7.01
N PRO A 253 -9.64 7.99 -8.33
CA PRO A 253 -8.61 7.82 -9.35
C PRO A 253 -7.35 8.60 -9.03
N LEU A 254 -6.18 7.97 -9.19
CA LEU A 254 -4.90 8.61 -8.93
C LEU A 254 -4.33 9.14 -10.25
N VAL A 255 -4.14 10.45 -10.32
CA VAL A 255 -3.36 11.12 -11.37
C VAL A 255 -2.08 11.66 -10.75
N GLN A 256 -0.96 11.01 -11.10
CA GLN A 256 0.36 11.37 -10.61
C GLN A 256 0.92 12.57 -11.37
N TYR A 257 1.49 13.52 -10.64
CA TYR A 257 2.29 14.60 -11.20
C TYR A 257 3.77 14.19 -11.19
N PHE A 258 4.30 13.84 -12.36
CA PHE A 258 5.71 13.49 -12.51
C PHE A 258 6.60 14.72 -12.36
N GLN A 259 7.75 14.52 -11.73
CA GLN A 259 8.76 15.56 -11.52
C GLN A 259 9.22 16.12 -12.88
N PRO A 260 9.01 17.42 -13.17
CA PRO A 260 9.22 17.97 -14.52
C PRO A 260 10.60 17.68 -15.09
N THR A 261 11.64 17.81 -14.26
CA THR A 261 13.04 17.55 -14.67
C THR A 261 13.31 16.10 -15.08
N HIS A 262 12.51 15.15 -14.61
CA HIS A 262 12.68 13.71 -14.86
C HIS A 262 11.54 13.12 -15.70
N ALA A 263 10.53 13.91 -16.05
CA ALA A 263 9.33 13.45 -16.76
C ALA A 263 9.63 12.81 -18.12
N TYR A 264 10.73 13.20 -18.78
CA TYR A 264 11.16 12.58 -20.05
C TYR A 264 11.41 11.06 -19.92
N GLN A 265 11.68 10.55 -18.71
CA GLN A 265 11.93 9.13 -18.50
C GLN A 265 10.66 8.26 -18.58
N ILE A 266 9.47 8.88 -18.61
CA ILE A 266 8.22 8.20 -18.96
C ILE A 266 8.30 7.63 -20.38
N GLU A 267 9.11 8.24 -21.25
CA GLU A 267 9.34 7.77 -22.63
C GLU A 267 10.44 6.71 -22.73
N THR A 268 11.24 6.50 -21.69
CA THR A 268 12.41 5.61 -21.72
C THR A 268 12.26 4.36 -20.86
N ILE A 269 11.39 4.39 -19.83
CA ILE A 269 11.14 3.23 -18.98
C ILE A 269 10.11 2.31 -19.65
N PRO A 270 10.46 1.05 -19.96
CA PRO A 270 9.55 0.12 -20.63
C PRO A 270 8.24 -0.09 -19.85
N GLY A 271 7.09 -0.05 -20.52
CA GLY A 271 5.78 -0.39 -19.95
C GLY A 271 5.22 0.61 -18.92
N ILE A 272 5.89 1.74 -18.66
CA ILE A 272 5.45 2.66 -17.60
C ILE A 272 4.11 3.34 -17.90
N LYS A 273 3.81 3.62 -19.18
CA LYS A 273 2.54 4.25 -19.58
C LYS A 273 1.34 3.35 -19.30
N ASP A 274 1.51 2.04 -19.46
CA ASP A 274 0.47 1.05 -19.15
C ASP A 274 0.22 1.01 -17.64
N MET A 275 1.28 1.10 -16.83
CA MET A 275 1.16 1.24 -15.38
C MET A 275 0.39 2.51 -14.99
N VAL A 276 0.73 3.67 -15.56
CA VAL A 276 0.01 4.93 -15.27
C VAL A 276 -1.48 4.81 -15.59
N ALA A 277 -1.85 4.12 -16.67
CA ALA A 277 -3.23 3.92 -17.06
C ALA A 277 -4.04 3.06 -16.06
N LYS A 278 -3.38 2.23 -15.24
CA LYS A 278 -4.02 1.34 -14.25
C LYS A 278 -4.43 2.07 -12.96
N PHE A 279 -3.91 3.27 -12.74
CA PHE A 279 -4.25 4.11 -11.59
C PHE A 279 -5.34 5.15 -11.89
N LYS A 280 -5.58 5.45 -13.17
CA LYS A 280 -6.69 6.30 -13.64
C LYS A 280 -8.01 5.54 -13.65
#